data_AF-A0A6V7XPP2-F1
#
_entry.id   AF-A0A6V7XPP2-F1
#
_cell.length_a   1.000
_cell.length_b   1.000
_cell.length_c   1.000
_cell.angle_alpha   90.00
_cell.angle_beta   90.00
_cell.angle_gamma   90.00
#
_symmetry.space_group_name_H-M   'P 1'
#
loop_
_entity.id
_entity.type
_entity.pdbx_description
1 polymer ?
#
loop_
_entity_poly.entity_id
_entity_poly.type
_entity_poly.pdbx_seq_one_letter_code
_entity_poly.pdbx_strand_id
1 'polypeptide(L)'
;MERGRLFVRRNFLRKVIAIYLQTCTECEHKRARIKKNIVKKEIVTNPKSYAESYQVDFIDMESQRDGLYSWILVVQDQFTKFVHLRALQNKDSRSIAFLLEEIFAQFGPPQVLQTGNGREFENEHIHSLC
;
A
#
# COMPACT_ATOMS: atom_id res chain seq x y z
N MET A 1 -58.08 5.27 19.88
CA MET A 1 -56.75 4.66 19.64
C MET A 1 -55.98 5.57 18.68
N GLU A 2 -55.10 6.42 19.19
CA GLU A 2 -54.09 7.10 18.35
C GLU A 2 -52.75 7.02 19.06
N ARG A 3 -51.83 6.25 18.48
CA ARG A 3 -50.46 6.08 19.00
C ARG A 3 -49.66 7.31 18.61
N GLY A 4 -49.24 8.09 19.60
CA GLY A 4 -48.32 9.22 19.42
C GLY A 4 -47.01 8.75 18.79
N ARG A 5 -46.72 9.23 17.57
CA ARG A 5 -45.41 9.06 16.92
C ARG A 5 -44.45 10.07 17.53
N LEU A 6 -43.54 9.61 18.40
CA LEU A 6 -42.39 10.38 18.86
C LEU A 6 -41.42 10.59 17.68
N PHE A 7 -41.44 11.79 17.08
CA PHE A 7 -40.42 12.22 16.14
C PHE A 7 -39.12 12.53 16.90
N VAL A 8 -38.19 11.57 16.96
CA VAL A 8 -36.83 11.84 17.44
C VAL A 8 -36.12 12.72 16.40
N ARG A 9 -35.94 14.01 16.71
CA ARG A 9 -35.26 14.98 15.84
C ARG A 9 -33.85 14.45 15.50
N ARG A 10 -33.64 14.09 14.23
CA ARG A 10 -32.41 13.53 13.63
C ARG A 10 -31.12 14.29 14.00
N ASN A 11 -31.21 15.58 14.31
CA ASN A 11 -30.09 16.43 14.73
C ASN A 11 -29.66 16.24 16.19
N PHE A 12 -30.56 15.88 17.09
CA PHE A 12 -30.23 15.63 18.49
C PHE A 12 -29.39 14.36 18.63
N LEU A 13 -29.81 13.29 17.94
CA LEU A 13 -29.10 12.01 17.93
C LEU A 13 -27.68 12.14 17.39
N ARG A 14 -27.46 12.96 16.34
CA ARG A 14 -26.11 13.25 15.82
C ARG A 14 -25.22 13.94 16.85
N LYS A 15 -25.74 14.89 17.62
CA LYS A 15 -24.97 15.56 18.68
C LYS A 15 -24.60 14.61 19.81
N VAL A 16 -25.55 13.76 20.24
CA VAL A 16 -25.30 12.75 21.27
C VAL A 16 -24.26 11.72 20.81
N ILE A 17 -24.36 11.24 19.57
CA ILE A 17 -23.36 10.34 18.97
C ILE A 17 -21.99 11.03 18.89
N ALA A 18 -21.93 12.29 18.48
CA ALA A 18 -20.67 13.03 18.40
C ALA A 18 -19.99 13.17 19.77
N ILE A 19 -20.75 13.48 20.82
CA ILE A 19 -20.26 13.55 22.20
C ILE A 19 -19.77 12.17 22.66
N TYR A 20 -20.57 11.13 22.43
CA TYR A 20 -20.18 9.76 22.79
C TYR A 20 -18.89 9.32 22.07
N LEU A 21 -18.72 9.63 20.79
CA LEU A 21 -17.49 9.33 20.04
C LEU A 21 -16.28 10.18 20.48
N GLN A 22 -16.49 11.29 21.19
CA GLN A 22 -15.43 12.10 21.78
C GLN A 22 -15.02 11.60 23.16
N THR A 23 -15.94 11.03 23.94
CA THR A 23 -15.70 10.57 25.32
C THR A 23 -15.53 9.06 25.44
N CYS A 24 -15.73 8.30 24.35
CA CYS A 24 -15.57 6.84 24.35
C CYS A 24 -14.09 6.46 24.48
N THR A 25 -13.73 5.85 25.62
CA THR A 25 -12.39 5.36 25.96
C THR A 25 -11.82 4.42 24.89
N GLU A 26 -12.62 3.47 24.40
CA GLU A 26 -12.22 2.55 23.32
C GLU A 26 -11.86 3.28 22.02
N CYS A 27 -12.64 4.32 21.67
CA CYS A 27 -12.38 5.16 20.50
C CYS A 27 -11.12 6.02 20.71
N GLU A 28 -10.90 6.51 21.92
CA GLU A 28 -9.72 7.29 22.31
C GLU A 28 -8.44 6.44 22.24
N HIS A 29 -8.45 5.23 22.78
CA HIS A 29 -7.34 4.28 22.69
C HIS A 29 -6.99 3.93 21.23
N LYS A 30 -8.01 3.74 20.37
CA LYS A 30 -7.80 3.53 18.93
C LYS A 30 -7.24 4.78 18.23
N ARG A 31 -7.73 5.98 18.55
CA ARG A 31 -7.21 7.25 18.00
C ARG A 31 -5.76 7.51 18.42
N ALA A 32 -5.41 7.21 19.67
CA ALA A 32 -4.04 7.32 20.16
C ALA A 32 -3.07 6.40 19.40
N ARG A 33 -3.53 5.20 19.01
CA ARG A 33 -2.78 4.31 18.10
C ARG A 33 -2.63 4.87 16.68
N ILE A 34 -3.68 5.50 16.13
CA ILE A 34 -3.64 6.11 14.78
C ILE A 34 -2.69 7.33 14.73
N LYS A 35 -2.49 8.03 15.85
CA LYS A 35 -1.52 9.14 15.97
C LYS A 35 -0.05 8.70 15.97
N LYS A 36 0.26 7.40 15.93
CA LYS A 36 1.63 6.98 15.60
C LYS A 36 1.89 7.39 14.16
N ASN A 37 2.69 8.44 14.00
CA ASN A 37 3.19 9.01 12.76
C ASN A 37 3.15 7.99 11.62
N ILE A 38 2.05 7.96 10.86
CA ILE A 38 2.12 7.53 9.48
C ILE A 38 2.90 8.65 8.83
N VAL A 39 4.23 8.55 8.90
CA VAL A 39 5.09 9.20 7.93
C VAL A 39 4.64 8.53 6.63
N LYS A 40 3.65 9.10 5.96
CA LYS A 40 3.49 8.87 4.54
C LYS A 40 4.81 9.35 4.00
N LYS A 41 5.72 8.42 3.70
CA LYS A 41 6.89 8.72 2.90
C LYS A 41 6.29 9.34 1.66
N GLU A 42 6.43 10.65 1.55
CA GLU A 42 5.87 11.39 0.43
C GLU A 42 6.45 10.72 -0.80
N ILE A 43 5.59 10.28 -1.73
CA ILE A 43 6.04 9.72 -3.00
C ILE A 43 6.80 10.89 -3.65
N VAL A 44 8.14 10.84 -3.59
CA VAL A 44 9.02 11.99 -3.89
C VAL A 44 8.96 12.37 -5.39
N THR A 45 8.21 11.61 -6.19
CA THR A 45 8.12 11.81 -7.64
C THR A 45 6.67 12.05 -8.06
N ASN A 46 6.44 13.18 -8.72
CA ASN A 46 5.25 13.42 -9.54
C ASN A 46 5.62 13.15 -11.01
N PRO A 47 5.66 11.87 -11.43
CA PRO A 47 6.08 11.52 -12.79
C PRO A 47 5.16 12.16 -13.82
N LYS A 48 5.73 12.63 -14.92
CA LYS A 48 5.02 13.31 -16.01
C LYS A 48 4.82 12.42 -17.24
N SER A 49 5.47 11.27 -17.26
CA SER A 49 5.47 10.35 -18.40
C SER A 49 5.52 8.89 -17.99
N TYR A 50 5.18 8.01 -18.94
CA TYR A 50 5.30 6.56 -18.80
C TYR A 50 6.75 6.15 -18.55
N ALA A 51 6.95 5.16 -17.67
CA ALA A 51 8.25 4.61 -17.30
C ALA A 51 9.23 5.64 -16.70
N GLU A 52 8.73 6.77 -16.17
CA GLU A 52 9.57 7.73 -15.47
C GLU A 52 9.87 7.26 -14.03
N SER A 53 8.87 6.72 -13.34
CA SER A 53 8.99 6.24 -11.96
C SER A 53 8.19 4.97 -11.76
N TYR A 54 8.84 3.94 -11.23
CA TYR A 54 8.21 2.68 -10.83
C TYR A 54 8.22 2.55 -9.32
N GLN A 55 7.10 2.08 -8.76
CA GLN A 55 7.03 1.66 -7.36
C GLN A 55 6.99 0.15 -7.28
N VAL A 56 7.84 -0.42 -6.43
CA VAL A 56 7.96 -1.86 -6.21
C VAL A 56 7.50 -2.22 -4.80
N ASP A 57 6.65 -3.24 -4.71
CA ASP A 57 6.13 -3.79 -3.47
C ASP A 57 5.93 -5.31 -3.56
N PHE A 58 5.54 -5.94 -2.45
CA PHE A 58 5.20 -7.36 -2.39
C PHE A 58 3.80 -7.59 -1.82
N ILE A 59 3.13 -8.60 -2.35
CA ILE A 59 1.95 -9.20 -1.70
C ILE A 59 2.40 -10.50 -1.05
N ASP A 60 2.11 -10.62 0.24
CA ASP A 60 2.30 -11.84 1.03
C ASP A 60 1.17 -12.82 0.74
N MET A 61 1.53 -13.98 0.20
CA MET A 61 0.62 -15.09 -0.08
C MET A 61 0.98 -16.31 0.77
N GLU A 62 1.75 -16.18 1.85
CA GLU A 62 2.24 -17.32 2.62
C GLU A 62 1.12 -18.16 3.26
N SER A 63 0.00 -17.54 3.59
CA SER A 63 -1.19 -18.24 4.11
C SER A 63 -2.04 -18.90 3.02
N GLN A 64 -1.82 -18.56 1.75
CA GLN A 64 -2.59 -18.99 0.58
C GLN A 64 -1.65 -19.25 -0.60
N ARG A 65 -0.61 -20.07 -0.39
CA ARG A 65 0.43 -20.35 -1.38
C ARG A 65 -0.15 -21.12 -2.57
N ASP A 66 0.36 -20.82 -3.76
CA ASP A 66 0.13 -21.60 -4.98
C ASP A 66 1.37 -22.42 -5.29
N GLY A 67 1.36 -23.71 -4.91
CA GLY A 67 2.52 -24.58 -4.99
C GLY A 67 3.73 -24.03 -4.21
N LEU A 68 4.81 -23.72 -4.93
CA LEU A 68 6.04 -23.14 -4.35
C LEU A 68 5.98 -21.62 -4.22
N TYR A 69 5.00 -20.95 -4.83
CA TYR A 69 4.91 -19.50 -4.88
C TYR A 69 4.16 -18.96 -3.66
N SER A 70 4.85 -18.09 -2.91
CA SER A 70 4.34 -17.54 -1.65
C SER A 70 4.36 -16.01 -1.61
N TRP A 71 4.79 -15.38 -2.70
CA TRP A 71 4.89 -13.93 -2.84
C TRP A 71 4.50 -13.51 -4.25
N ILE A 72 4.01 -12.28 -4.38
CA ILE A 72 3.82 -11.62 -5.68
C ILE A 72 4.62 -10.33 -5.65
N LEU A 73 5.55 -10.17 -6.58
CA LEU A 73 6.21 -8.90 -6.88
C LEU A 73 5.24 -8.00 -7.63
N VAL A 74 5.04 -6.79 -7.12
CA VAL A 74 4.20 -5.77 -7.72
C VAL A 74 5.10 -4.63 -8.19
N VAL A 75 5.08 -4.33 -9.49
CA VAL A 75 5.76 -3.17 -10.06
C VAL A 75 4.71 -2.27 -10.70
N GLN A 76 4.53 -1.08 -10.16
CA GLN A 76 3.52 -0.14 -10.63
C GLN A 76 4.17 1.10 -11.24
N ASP A 77 3.83 1.37 -12.50
CA ASP A 77 4.14 2.65 -13.14
C ASP A 77 3.38 3.79 -12.46
N GLN A 78 4.11 4.77 -11.95
CA GLN A 78 3.54 5.81 -11.11
C GLN A 78 2.74 6.85 -11.90
N PHE A 79 2.90 6.96 -13.21
CA PHE A 79 2.14 7.89 -14.06
C PHE A 79 0.81 7.28 -14.52
N THR A 80 0.88 6.17 -15.23
CA THR A 80 -0.27 5.45 -15.83
C THR A 80 -1.04 4.60 -14.84
N LYS A 81 -0.42 4.26 -13.70
CA LYS A 81 -0.90 3.28 -12.72
C LYS A 81 -0.99 1.84 -13.25
N PHE A 82 -0.36 1.55 -14.39
CA PHE A 82 -0.23 0.18 -14.91
C PHE A 82 0.59 -0.69 -13.96
N VAL A 83 0.19 -1.95 -13.76
CA VAL A 83 0.79 -2.87 -12.79
C VAL A 83 1.29 -4.13 -13.47
N HIS A 84 2.57 -4.43 -13.25
CA HIS A 84 3.19 -5.71 -13.57
C HIS A 84 3.22 -6.59 -12.33
N LEU A 85 2.82 -7.85 -12.49
CA LEU A 85 2.85 -8.86 -11.44
C LEU A 85 3.80 -10.00 -11.84
N ARG A 86 4.58 -10.48 -10.88
CA ARG A 86 5.40 -11.70 -11.02
C ARG A 86 5.28 -12.56 -9.76
N ALA A 87 5.05 -13.85 -9.93
CA ALA A 87 5.01 -14.80 -8.82
C ALA A 87 6.44 -15.11 -8.34
N LEU A 88 6.61 -15.22 -7.02
CA LEU A 88 7.89 -15.45 -6.36
C LEU A 88 7.78 -16.57 -5.33
N GLN A 89 8.77 -17.46 -5.30
CA GLN A 89 8.85 -18.51 -4.29
C GLN A 89 9.31 -17.97 -2.94
N ASN A 90 10.22 -17.00 -2.97
CA ASN A 90 10.79 -16.31 -1.82
C ASN A 90 11.20 -14.89 -2.24
N LYS A 91 11.64 -14.07 -1.29
CA LYS A 91 12.14 -12.70 -1.54
C LYS A 91 13.66 -12.66 -1.75
N ASP A 92 14.23 -13.63 -2.44
CA ASP A 92 15.65 -13.62 -2.78
C ASP A 92 15.97 -12.44 -3.72
N SER A 93 16.96 -11.64 -3.34
CA SER A 93 17.35 -10.43 -4.07
C SER A 93 17.77 -10.67 -5.52
N ARG A 94 18.40 -11.82 -5.85
CA ARG A 94 18.78 -12.14 -7.25
C ARG A 94 17.55 -12.45 -8.07
N SER A 95 16.62 -13.22 -7.51
CA SER A 95 15.34 -13.54 -8.15
C SER A 95 14.52 -12.27 -8.39
N ILE A 96 14.50 -11.34 -7.42
CA ILE A 96 13.84 -10.04 -7.57
C ILE A 96 14.52 -9.21 -8.67
N ALA A 97 15.85 -9.12 -8.67
CA ALA A 97 16.59 -8.36 -9.67
C ALA A 97 16.34 -8.87 -11.10
N PHE A 98 16.37 -10.19 -11.29
CA PHE A 98 16.06 -10.83 -12.56
C PHE A 98 14.66 -10.48 -13.07
N LEU A 99 13.63 -10.56 -12.22
CA LEU A 99 12.26 -10.21 -12.59
C LEU A 99 12.09 -8.72 -12.92
N LEU A 100 12.84 -7.84 -12.24
CA LEU A 100 12.87 -6.41 -12.54
C LEU A 100 13.53 -6.17 -13.90
N GLU A 101 14.66 -6.82 -14.19
CA GLU A 101 15.32 -6.75 -15.51
C GLU A 101 14.38 -7.22 -16.63
N GLU A 102 13.62 -8.31 -16.44
CA GLU A 102 12.63 -8.77 -17.41
C GLU A 102 11.55 -7.71 -17.69
N ILE A 103 11.07 -7.02 -16.65
CA ILE A 103 10.10 -5.94 -16.81
C ILE A 103 10.74 -4.76 -17.54
N PHE A 104 11.96 -4.37 -17.18
CA PHE A 104 12.65 -3.24 -17.79
C PHE A 104 12.99 -3.49 -19.26
N ALA A 105 13.37 -4.72 -19.59
CA ALA A 105 13.62 -5.12 -20.97
C ALA A 105 12.35 -5.07 -21.84
N GLN A 106 11.18 -5.37 -21.27
CA GLN A 106 9.91 -5.39 -22.00
C GLN A 106 9.23 -4.01 -22.08
N PHE A 107 9.33 -3.20 -21.03
CA PHE A 107 8.53 -1.98 -20.84
C PHE A 107 9.35 -0.70 -20.71
N GLY A 108 10.67 -0.83 -20.68
CA GLY A 108 11.61 0.27 -20.47
C GLY A 108 12.07 0.36 -19.02
N PRO A 109 13.34 0.76 -18.77
CA PRO A 109 13.83 1.00 -17.42
C PRO A 109 13.25 2.31 -16.85
N PRO A 110 12.96 2.36 -15.54
CA PRO A 110 12.55 3.60 -14.90
C PRO A 110 13.73 4.55 -14.66
N GLN A 111 13.46 5.85 -14.55
CA GLN A 111 14.46 6.79 -14.03
C GLN A 111 14.55 6.74 -12.50
N VAL A 112 13.43 6.44 -11.85
CA VAL A 112 13.35 6.29 -10.40
C VAL A 112 12.66 4.98 -10.06
N LEU A 113 13.37 4.10 -9.35
CA LEU A 113 12.80 2.91 -8.74
C LEU A 113 12.56 3.16 -7.26
N GLN A 114 11.29 3.27 -6.88
CA GLN A 114 10.88 3.45 -5.49
C GLN A 114 10.51 2.11 -4.89
N THR A 115 11.17 1.75 -3.81
CA THR A 115 10.87 0.52 -3.08
C THR A 115 10.06 0.88 -1.85
N GLY A 116 9.11 0.02 -1.47
CA GLY A 116 8.42 0.14 -0.19
C GLY A 116 9.39 0.07 1.01
N ASN A 117 8.85 0.05 2.23
CA ASN A 117 9.67 -0.07 3.46
C ASN A 117 10.23 -1.51 3.71
N GLY A 118 10.37 -2.31 2.65
CA GLY A 118 10.97 -3.64 2.73
C GLY A 118 12.49 -3.56 2.69
N ARG A 119 13.19 -4.22 3.64
CA ARG A 119 14.66 -4.28 3.68
C ARG A 119 15.25 -5.09 2.52
N GLU A 120 14.42 -5.89 1.87
CA GLU A 120 14.78 -6.78 0.76
C GLU A 120 15.26 -6.00 -0.49
N PHE A 121 15.04 -4.68 -0.52
CA PHE A 121 15.44 -3.78 -1.58
C PHE A 121 16.72 -2.97 -1.30
N GLU A 122 17.32 -3.09 -0.12
CA GLU A 122 18.56 -2.39 0.26
C GLU A 122 19.82 -3.12 -0.22
N ASN A 123 19.68 -4.14 -1.08
CA ASN A 123 20.80 -4.97 -1.54
C ASN A 123 21.47 -4.37 -2.79
N GLU A 124 22.79 -4.56 -2.89
CA GLU A 124 23.66 -4.09 -3.97
C GLU A 124 23.14 -4.46 -5.37
N HIS A 125 22.55 -5.65 -5.50
CA HIS A 125 22.00 -6.13 -6.78
C HIS A 125 20.79 -5.32 -7.29
N ILE A 126 20.00 -4.73 -6.38
CA ILE A 126 18.86 -3.89 -6.77
C ILE A 126 19.35 -2.47 -7.02
N HIS A 127 20.35 -2.01 -6.28
CA HIS A 127 21.04 -0.74 -6.55
C HIS A 127 21.73 -0.72 -7.91
N SER A 128 22.27 -1.84 -8.40
CA SER A 128 22.91 -1.90 -9.72
C SER A 128 21.94 -1.80 -10.90
N LEU A 129 20.63 -1.89 -10.67
CA LEU A 129 19.61 -1.80 -11.72
C LEU A 129 19.18 -0.37 -12.05
N CYS A 130 19.63 0.63 -11.28
CA CYS A 130 19.24 2.04 -11.43
C CYS A 130 20.46 2.97 -11.39
#